data_AF-A0A9D5CPH5-F1
#
_entry.id   AF-A0A9D5CPH5-F1
#
_cell.length_a   1.000
_cell.length_b   1.000
_cell.length_c   1.000
_cell.angle_alpha   90.00
_cell.angle_beta   90.00
_cell.angle_gamma   90.00
#
_symmetry.space_group_name_H-M   'P 1'
#
loop_
_entity.id
_entity.type
_entity.pdbx_description
1 polymer ?
#
loop_
_entity_poly.entity_id
_entity_poly.type
_entity_poly.pdbx_seq_one_letter_code
_entity_poly.pdbx_strand_id
1 'polypeptide(L)'
;MEIRKRSKNRTPASSSSSSSSSTTNTTVNSLDDGCLMHIFSFLSPIPDRYNTALVCNRWRYLACHPRLWLRVEPSGKGSGDTGVFPSLEGAISAARPGDTILIAAGGNHVACNIQIKKPLCLVGGGDHPDDTVLTCSRGSESALEFLSTCKVVNLTVRAELGCCFLHRSGRLIIEGCVLQCEDNPLDFLSYPIMSTAKSSCDAFASTLKGSADGVTVARTRIEGGAKAVWTSGSLVLQSVRAIYSRRAIFFWFEVGEMVPTP
;
A
#
# COMPACT_ATOMS: atom_id res chain seq x y z
N MET A 1 70.75 -31.44 60.03
CA MET A 1 70.86 -30.26 60.92
C MET A 1 71.28 -29.08 60.07
N GLU A 2 70.61 -27.94 60.24
CA GLU A 2 70.99 -26.57 59.81
C GLU A 2 71.01 -26.13 58.33
N ILE A 3 69.84 -25.65 57.91
CA ILE A 3 69.53 -24.28 57.41
C ILE A 3 70.71 -23.28 57.30
N ARG A 4 70.91 -22.67 56.11
CA ARG A 4 70.85 -21.19 55.89
C ARG A 4 70.99 -20.73 54.43
N LYS A 5 69.86 -20.24 53.91
CA LYS A 5 69.59 -19.10 53.01
C LYS A 5 70.77 -18.38 52.32
N ARG A 6 70.63 -18.14 51.01
CA ARG A 6 70.84 -16.79 50.45
C ARG A 6 70.00 -16.51 49.20
N SER A 7 69.22 -15.44 49.32
CA SER A 7 68.34 -14.79 48.35
C SER A 7 69.15 -13.99 47.32
N LYS A 8 68.62 -13.88 46.09
CA LYS A 8 68.65 -12.62 45.31
C LYS A 8 67.57 -12.59 44.21
N ASN A 9 66.70 -11.59 44.37
CA ASN A 9 65.59 -11.09 43.55
C ASN A 9 65.86 -10.86 42.05
N ARG A 10 64.72 -10.76 41.33
CA ARG A 10 64.37 -9.92 40.13
C ARG A 10 63.95 -10.81 38.95
N THR A 11 62.76 -10.75 38.35
CA THR A 11 61.62 -9.80 38.27
C THR A 11 60.39 -10.61 37.80
N PRO A 12 59.14 -10.33 38.21
CA PRO A 12 58.00 -10.89 37.50
C PRO A 12 57.83 -10.10 36.20
N ALA A 13 57.99 -10.77 35.06
CA ALA A 13 57.44 -10.27 33.81
C ALA A 13 55.92 -10.21 33.99
N SER A 14 55.41 -8.99 34.18
CA SER A 14 54.00 -8.70 34.05
C SER A 14 53.60 -9.06 32.62
N SER A 15 53.13 -10.29 32.41
CA SER A 15 52.29 -10.60 31.27
C SER A 15 51.00 -9.81 31.48
N SER A 16 51.01 -8.56 31.03
CA SER A 16 49.81 -7.80 30.77
C SER A 16 48.97 -8.67 29.84
N SER A 17 48.01 -9.38 30.39
CA SER A 17 46.85 -9.83 29.67
C SER A 17 46.16 -8.56 29.20
N SER A 18 46.62 -8.04 28.06
CA SER A 18 45.82 -7.16 27.24
C SER A 18 44.59 -7.99 26.90
N SER A 19 43.57 -7.89 27.74
CA SER A 19 42.19 -8.11 27.33
C SER A 19 42.04 -7.19 26.13
N SER A 20 42.26 -7.75 24.94
CA SER A 20 41.79 -7.15 23.71
C SER A 20 40.30 -7.03 23.94
N SER A 21 39.87 -5.85 24.37
CA SER A 21 38.50 -5.44 24.25
C SER A 21 38.25 -5.49 22.76
N SER A 22 37.82 -6.66 22.29
CA SER A 22 37.22 -6.81 20.99
C SER A 22 36.02 -5.89 21.07
N THR A 23 36.19 -4.65 20.63
CA THR A 23 35.09 -3.75 20.38
C THR A 23 34.30 -4.46 19.31
N THR A 24 33.37 -5.31 19.73
CA THR A 24 32.37 -5.89 18.86
C THR A 24 31.61 -4.68 18.38
N ASN A 25 31.94 -4.19 17.20
CA ASN A 25 31.16 -3.19 16.52
C ASN A 25 29.79 -3.84 16.28
N THR A 26 28.90 -3.73 17.26
CA THR A 26 27.51 -4.16 17.15
C THR A 26 26.84 -3.15 16.24
N THR A 27 27.06 -3.34 14.94
CA THR A 27 26.35 -2.58 13.93
C THR A 27 24.86 -2.87 14.06
N VAL A 28 23.98 -1.93 13.69
CA VAL A 28 22.53 -2.16 13.69
C VAL A 28 22.15 -3.42 12.90
N ASN A 29 22.96 -3.80 11.90
CA ASN A 29 22.79 -5.02 11.12
C ASN A 29 22.95 -6.32 11.92
N SER A 30 23.59 -6.31 13.09
CA SER A 30 23.73 -7.50 13.94
C SER A 30 22.53 -7.72 14.87
N LEU A 31 21.55 -6.81 14.90
CA LEU A 31 20.29 -7.02 15.62
C LEU A 31 19.50 -8.15 14.97
N ASP A 32 18.67 -8.86 15.75
CA ASP A 32 17.72 -9.82 15.22
C ASP A 32 16.56 -9.13 14.46
N ASP A 33 15.83 -9.92 13.69
CA ASP A 33 14.74 -9.42 12.84
C ASP A 33 13.59 -8.81 13.66
N GLY A 34 13.33 -9.32 14.88
CA GLY A 34 12.30 -8.79 15.76
C GLY A 34 12.64 -7.39 16.27
N CYS A 35 13.88 -7.19 16.74
CA CYS A 35 14.37 -5.87 17.15
C CYS A 35 14.36 -4.87 16.00
N LEU A 36 14.83 -5.26 14.81
CA LEU A 36 14.81 -4.39 13.63
C LEU A 36 13.38 -4.01 13.23
N MET A 37 12.44 -4.96 13.19
CA MET A 37 11.04 -4.65 12.91
C MET A 37 10.42 -3.72 13.95
N HIS A 38 10.75 -3.89 15.23
CA HIS A 38 10.27 -2.98 16.27
C HIS A 38 10.77 -1.55 16.04
N ILE A 39 12.05 -1.38 15.69
CA ILE A 39 12.61 -0.07 15.31
C ILE A 39 11.86 0.51 14.11
N PHE A 40 11.65 -0.31 13.06
CA PHE A 40 10.96 0.13 11.84
C PHE A 40 9.48 0.48 12.06
N SER A 41 8.86 -0.01 13.13
CA SER A 41 7.48 0.33 13.49
C SER A 41 7.31 1.80 13.89
N PHE A 42 8.35 2.42 14.46
CA PHE A 42 8.35 3.84 14.83
C PHE A 42 8.59 4.77 13.64
N LEU A 43 9.16 4.26 12.55
CA LEU A 43 9.45 5.05 11.36
C LEU A 43 8.18 5.42 10.59
N SER A 44 8.20 6.58 9.95
CA SER A 44 7.19 6.97 8.97
C SER A 44 7.30 6.06 7.72
N PRO A 45 6.19 5.66 7.07
CA PRO A 45 6.25 4.83 5.86
C PRO A 45 7.05 5.51 4.76
N ILE A 46 6.82 6.81 4.59
CA ILE A 46 7.59 7.69 3.72
C ILE A 46 8.02 8.93 4.54
N PRO A 47 9.29 9.34 4.48
CA PRO A 47 10.37 8.75 3.67
C PRO A 47 11.17 7.66 4.39
N ASP A 48 11.05 7.53 5.71
CA ASP A 48 12.05 6.84 6.54
C ASP A 48 12.10 5.33 6.29
N ARG A 49 10.94 4.67 6.33
CA ARG A 49 10.84 3.21 6.10
C ARG A 49 11.13 2.86 4.65
N TYR A 50 10.74 3.72 3.70
CA TYR A 50 11.14 3.60 2.30
C TYR A 50 12.67 3.63 2.14
N ASN A 51 13.35 4.61 2.73
CA ASN A 51 14.81 4.70 2.68
C ASN A 51 15.48 3.51 3.37
N THR A 52 14.93 3.05 4.49
CA THR A 52 15.35 1.84 5.21
C THR A 52 15.32 0.61 4.30
N ALA A 53 14.28 0.48 3.47
CA ALA A 53 14.14 -0.62 2.52
C ALA A 53 15.16 -0.59 1.36
N LEU A 54 15.86 0.54 1.14
CA LEU A 54 16.89 0.66 0.11
C LEU A 54 18.28 0.17 0.56
N VAL A 55 18.47 -0.05 1.87
CA VAL A 55 19.79 -0.39 2.45
C VAL A 55 20.26 -1.77 2.00
N CYS A 56 19.44 -2.80 2.17
CA CYS A 56 19.72 -4.17 1.73
C CYS A 56 18.44 -5.01 1.65
N ASN A 57 18.52 -6.20 1.06
CA ASN A 57 17.36 -7.11 0.90
C ASN A 57 16.71 -7.50 2.24
N ARG A 58 17.51 -7.71 3.30
CA ARG A 58 16.99 -8.04 4.63
C ARG A 58 16.17 -6.89 5.20
N TRP A 59 16.69 -5.67 5.11
CA TRP A 59 15.99 -4.48 5.59
C TRP A 59 14.73 -4.21 4.78
N ARG A 60 14.79 -4.41 3.45
CA ARG A 60 13.61 -4.35 2.58
C ARG A 60 12.51 -5.30 3.04
N TYR A 61 12.85 -6.56 3.31
CA TYR A 61 11.88 -7.55 3.76
C TYR A 61 11.20 -7.16 5.07
N LEU A 62 11.98 -6.71 6.07
CA LEU A 62 11.47 -6.33 7.39
C LEU A 62 10.70 -5.00 7.36
N ALA A 63 11.19 -4.01 6.61
CA ALA A 63 10.53 -2.71 6.46
C ALA A 63 9.20 -2.82 5.69
N CYS A 64 9.02 -3.82 4.84
CA CYS A 64 7.76 -4.08 4.14
C CYS A 64 6.89 -5.14 4.82
N HIS A 65 7.25 -5.61 6.02
CA HIS A 65 6.60 -6.75 6.65
C HIS A 65 5.10 -6.47 6.96
N PRO A 66 4.17 -7.41 6.70
CA PRO A 66 2.72 -7.23 6.94
C PRO A 66 2.29 -6.95 8.39
N ARG A 67 3.22 -7.03 9.35
CA ARG A 67 2.98 -6.63 10.75
C ARG A 67 3.01 -5.11 10.95
N LEU A 68 3.54 -4.38 9.97
CA LEU A 68 3.62 -2.92 9.98
C LEU A 68 2.44 -2.26 9.23
N TRP A 69 1.53 -3.07 8.68
CA TRP A 69 0.36 -2.60 7.95
C TRP A 69 -0.82 -2.37 8.89
N LEU A 70 -1.67 -1.42 8.55
CA LEU A 70 -2.95 -1.23 9.22
C LEU A 70 -3.91 -2.32 8.76
N ARG A 71 -4.84 -2.73 9.62
CA ARG A 71 -5.80 -3.79 9.33
C ARG A 71 -7.22 -3.31 9.53
N VAL A 72 -8.10 -3.68 8.61
CA VAL A 72 -9.54 -3.47 8.74
C VAL A 72 -10.19 -4.82 9.03
N GLU A 73 -10.70 -5.00 10.24
CA GLU A 73 -11.39 -6.22 10.67
C GLU A 73 -12.81 -5.86 11.12
N PRO A 74 -13.85 -6.57 10.64
CA PRO A 74 -15.20 -6.38 11.13
C PRO A 74 -15.24 -6.61 12.65
N SER A 75 -16.03 -5.82 13.36
CA SER A 75 -16.05 -5.67 14.83
C SER A 75 -16.42 -6.91 15.67
N GLY A 76 -16.34 -8.13 15.12
CA GLY A 76 -16.59 -9.40 15.82
C GLY A 76 -15.37 -9.98 16.56
N LYS A 77 -14.15 -9.48 16.32
CA LYS A 77 -12.92 -9.91 17.01
C LYS A 77 -12.16 -8.69 17.54
N GLY A 78 -12.60 -8.19 18.69
CA GLY A 78 -11.84 -7.17 19.40
C GLY A 78 -10.67 -7.79 20.17
N SER A 79 -9.45 -7.40 19.84
CA SER A 79 -8.44 -7.13 20.86
C SER A 79 -7.76 -5.82 20.50
N GLY A 80 -7.38 -5.02 21.50
CA GLY A 80 -6.84 -3.65 21.36
C GLY A 80 -5.44 -3.60 20.75
N ASP A 81 -5.23 -4.32 19.66
CA ASP A 81 -4.00 -4.37 18.91
C ASP A 81 -3.85 -3.06 18.13
N THR A 82 -2.73 -2.39 18.34
CA THR A 82 -2.44 -1.12 17.70
C THR A 82 -2.41 -1.31 16.19
N GLY A 83 -3.21 -0.54 15.45
CA GLY A 83 -3.27 -0.60 13.99
C GLY A 83 -4.38 -1.49 13.41
N VAL A 84 -5.28 -2.03 14.24
CA VAL A 84 -6.52 -2.69 13.78
C VAL A 84 -7.70 -1.73 13.92
N PHE A 85 -8.52 -1.63 12.88
CA PHE A 85 -9.65 -0.71 12.80
C PHE A 85 -10.94 -1.46 12.44
N PRO A 86 -12.09 -1.05 13.01
CA PRO A 86 -13.38 -1.68 12.72
C PRO A 86 -13.96 -1.26 11.36
N SER A 87 -13.43 -0.20 10.74
CA SER A 87 -13.92 0.34 9.48
C SER A 87 -12.77 0.83 8.60
N LEU A 88 -13.00 0.78 7.28
CA LEU A 88 -12.04 1.25 6.29
C LEU A 88 -11.78 2.76 6.42
N GLU A 89 -12.82 3.55 6.69
CA GLU A 89 -12.71 5.00 6.92
C GLU A 89 -11.85 5.32 8.16
N GLY A 90 -11.99 4.54 9.23
CA GLY A 90 -11.17 4.70 10.43
C GLY A 90 -9.69 4.42 10.15
N ALA A 91 -9.39 3.34 9.41
CA ALA A 91 -8.03 3.01 9.00
C ALA A 91 -7.43 4.08 8.09
N ILE A 92 -8.18 4.56 7.09
CA ILE A 92 -7.73 5.63 6.20
C ILE A 92 -7.48 6.91 6.98
N SER A 93 -8.32 7.25 7.95
CA SER A 93 -8.14 8.44 8.78
C SER A 93 -6.83 8.37 9.59
N ALA A 94 -6.57 7.23 10.24
CA ALA A 94 -5.36 7.00 11.03
C ALA A 94 -4.07 6.81 10.21
N ALA A 95 -4.17 6.41 8.95
CA ALA A 95 -3.02 6.12 8.11
C ALA A 95 -2.09 7.32 7.89
N ARG A 96 -0.80 7.06 7.72
CA ARG A 96 0.19 8.05 7.30
C ARG A 96 0.43 7.92 5.78
N PRO A 97 0.90 8.97 5.10
CA PRO A 97 1.32 8.87 3.71
C PRO A 97 2.29 7.69 3.49
N GLY A 98 1.95 6.81 2.54
CA GLY A 98 2.69 5.60 2.20
C GLY A 98 2.30 4.35 2.98
N ASP A 99 1.35 4.43 3.92
CA ASP A 99 0.87 3.24 4.64
C ASP A 99 0.15 2.25 3.72
N THR A 100 0.20 0.99 4.12
CA THR A 100 -0.57 -0.10 3.53
C THR A 100 -1.69 -0.49 4.49
N ILE A 101 -2.91 -0.61 3.97
CA ILE A 101 -4.10 -1.03 4.69
C ILE A 101 -4.54 -2.38 4.13
N LEU A 102 -4.51 -3.40 4.98
CA LEU A 102 -4.98 -4.74 4.71
C LEU A 102 -6.44 -4.87 5.14
N ILE A 103 -7.32 -5.23 4.21
CA ILE A 103 -8.75 -5.38 4.47
C ILE A 103 -9.04 -6.87 4.66
N ALA A 104 -9.56 -7.26 5.82
CA ALA A 104 -9.76 -8.66 6.15
C ALA A 104 -10.77 -9.35 5.22
N ALA A 105 -10.46 -10.60 4.86
CA ALA A 105 -11.34 -11.46 4.09
C ALA A 105 -12.58 -11.91 4.88
N GLY A 106 -13.61 -12.37 4.16
CA GLY A 106 -14.81 -12.97 4.74
C GLY A 106 -15.80 -11.96 5.35
N GLY A 107 -15.61 -10.66 5.13
CA GLY A 107 -16.51 -9.60 5.54
C GLY A 107 -17.02 -8.79 4.36
N ASN A 108 -18.26 -8.28 4.47
CA ASN A 108 -18.74 -7.22 3.60
C ASN A 108 -18.46 -5.86 4.27
N HIS A 109 -17.50 -5.12 3.74
CA HIS A 109 -17.08 -3.84 4.28
C HIS A 109 -17.85 -2.72 3.58
N VAL A 110 -18.47 -1.83 4.33
CA VAL A 110 -19.18 -0.69 3.74
C VAL A 110 -18.18 0.37 3.30
N ALA A 111 -18.28 0.81 2.05
CA ALA A 111 -17.48 1.89 1.48
C ALA A 111 -18.37 2.84 0.68
N CYS A 112 -18.67 4.00 1.27
CA CYS A 112 -19.57 4.99 0.72
C CYS A 112 -18.91 6.37 0.76
N ASN A 113 -18.56 6.93 -0.40
CA ASN A 113 -17.92 8.25 -0.57
C ASN A 113 -16.64 8.45 0.27
N ILE A 114 -15.83 7.40 0.46
CA ILE A 114 -14.63 7.51 1.28
C ILE A 114 -13.54 8.26 0.49
N GLN A 115 -13.06 9.37 1.05
CA GLN A 115 -12.06 10.22 0.41
C GLN A 115 -10.63 9.85 0.83
N ILE A 116 -9.78 9.54 -0.14
CA ILE A 116 -8.37 9.23 0.06
C ILE A 116 -7.52 10.40 -0.42
N LYS A 117 -7.06 11.21 0.53
CA LYS A 117 -6.31 12.47 0.29
C LYS A 117 -4.79 12.34 0.44
N LYS A 118 -4.31 11.15 0.77
CA LYS A 118 -2.89 10.85 0.99
C LYS A 118 -2.52 9.56 0.27
N PRO A 119 -1.25 9.38 -0.11
CA PRO A 119 -0.87 8.21 -0.88
C PRO A 119 -0.97 6.95 -0.02
N LEU A 120 -1.71 5.94 -0.49
CA LEU A 120 -1.97 4.71 0.27
C LEU A 120 -1.96 3.47 -0.64
N CYS A 121 -1.72 2.31 -0.03
CA CYS A 121 -1.90 1.01 -0.66
C CYS A 121 -3.03 0.24 0.04
N LEU A 122 -4.12 -0.04 -0.67
CA LEU A 122 -5.23 -0.86 -0.19
C LEU A 122 -5.10 -2.28 -0.74
N VAL A 123 -5.14 -3.27 0.14
CA VAL A 123 -4.94 -4.68 -0.23
C VAL A 123 -6.05 -5.52 0.40
N GLY A 124 -6.79 -6.29 -0.39
CA GLY A 124 -7.68 -7.31 0.16
C GLY A 124 -6.89 -8.50 0.68
N GLY A 125 -7.24 -8.98 1.87
CA GLY A 125 -6.54 -10.03 2.61
C GLY A 125 -6.97 -11.45 2.23
N GLY A 126 -7.83 -11.59 1.23
CA GLY A 126 -8.26 -12.88 0.69
C GLY A 126 -7.23 -13.55 -0.21
N ASP A 127 -7.42 -14.85 -0.48
CA ASP A 127 -6.64 -15.54 -1.51
C ASP A 127 -7.11 -15.13 -2.91
N HIS A 128 -8.39 -14.81 -3.05
CA HIS A 128 -9.03 -14.28 -4.24
C HIS A 128 -9.65 -12.90 -3.96
N PRO A 129 -9.81 -12.03 -4.98
CA PRO A 129 -10.42 -10.71 -4.78
C PRO A 129 -11.87 -10.81 -4.28
N ASP A 130 -12.59 -11.88 -4.64
CA ASP A 130 -13.96 -12.14 -4.23
C ASP A 130 -14.09 -12.46 -2.72
N ASP A 131 -12.99 -12.80 -2.05
CA ASP A 131 -13.00 -13.07 -0.60
C ASP A 131 -13.03 -11.77 0.22
N THR A 132 -12.74 -10.60 -0.39
CA THR A 132 -12.75 -9.29 0.27
C THR A 132 -13.61 -8.31 -0.51
N VAL A 133 -14.84 -8.09 -0.03
CA VAL A 133 -15.84 -7.29 -0.74
C VAL A 133 -16.07 -5.95 -0.05
N LEU A 134 -15.93 -4.87 -0.82
CA LEU A 134 -16.39 -3.53 -0.45
C LEU A 134 -17.76 -3.29 -1.11
N THR A 135 -18.78 -2.96 -0.32
CA THR A 135 -20.11 -2.62 -0.85
C THR A 135 -20.41 -1.14 -0.66
N CYS A 136 -20.80 -0.50 -1.76
CA CYS A 136 -21.28 0.87 -1.84
C CYS A 136 -22.80 0.84 -2.09
N SER A 137 -23.57 1.21 -1.05
CA SER A 137 -25.03 1.24 -1.11
C SER A 137 -25.55 2.39 -1.98
N ARG A 138 -26.80 2.28 -2.44
CA ARG A 138 -27.52 3.34 -3.15
C ARG A 138 -27.45 4.71 -2.43
N GLY A 139 -27.28 5.77 -3.21
CA GLY A 139 -27.26 7.16 -2.72
C GLY A 139 -25.85 7.76 -2.60
N SER A 140 -24.82 6.93 -2.77
CA SER A 140 -23.42 7.35 -2.87
C SER A 140 -23.03 7.69 -4.31
N GLU A 141 -22.09 8.61 -4.46
CA GLU A 141 -21.54 8.97 -5.79
C GLU A 141 -20.46 7.97 -6.22
N SER A 142 -19.67 7.49 -5.26
CA SER A 142 -18.59 6.53 -5.47
C SER A 142 -18.33 5.72 -4.21
N ALA A 143 -17.76 4.51 -4.35
CA ALA A 143 -17.31 3.75 -3.19
C ALA A 143 -16.06 4.42 -2.57
N LEU A 144 -15.04 4.64 -3.42
CA LEU A 144 -13.79 5.31 -3.04
C LEU A 144 -13.48 6.48 -3.99
N GLU A 145 -13.15 7.62 -3.41
CA GLU A 145 -12.73 8.84 -4.10
C GLU A 145 -11.23 9.08 -3.87
N PHE A 146 -10.45 9.13 -4.94
CA PHE A 146 -9.00 9.26 -4.91
C PHE A 146 -8.57 10.68 -5.26
N LEU A 147 -7.99 11.38 -4.28
CA LEU A 147 -7.39 12.70 -4.42
C LEU A 147 -5.85 12.64 -4.24
N SER A 148 -5.27 11.45 -4.34
CA SER A 148 -3.84 11.20 -4.21
C SER A 148 -3.45 9.88 -4.86
N THR A 149 -2.15 9.68 -5.06
CA THR A 149 -1.60 8.46 -5.66
C THR A 149 -1.88 7.24 -4.79
N CYS A 150 -2.68 6.29 -5.30
CA CYS A 150 -3.10 5.12 -4.55
C CYS A 150 -2.93 3.85 -5.36
N LYS A 151 -2.67 2.75 -4.66
CA LYS A 151 -2.70 1.40 -5.22
C LYS A 151 -3.82 0.60 -4.56
N VAL A 152 -4.61 -0.10 -5.36
CA VAL A 152 -5.70 -0.97 -4.90
C VAL A 152 -5.47 -2.36 -5.49
N VAL A 153 -5.43 -3.37 -4.63
CA VAL A 153 -5.05 -4.74 -5.02
C VAL A 153 -5.97 -5.78 -4.39
N ASN A 154 -6.30 -6.81 -5.16
CA ASN A 154 -6.89 -8.06 -4.67
C ASN A 154 -8.17 -7.86 -3.85
N LEU A 155 -9.09 -7.03 -4.33
CA LEU A 155 -10.38 -6.85 -3.69
C LEU A 155 -11.50 -6.67 -4.71
N THR A 156 -12.72 -6.95 -4.28
CA THR A 156 -13.94 -6.74 -5.05
C THR A 156 -14.64 -5.48 -4.55
N VAL A 157 -15.04 -4.59 -5.46
CA VAL A 157 -15.88 -3.43 -5.14
C VAL A 157 -17.21 -3.57 -5.87
N ARG A 158 -18.30 -3.48 -5.09
CA ARG A 158 -19.67 -3.55 -5.58
C ARG A 158 -20.33 -2.19 -5.38
N ALA A 159 -20.91 -1.64 -6.44
CA ALA A 159 -21.65 -0.39 -6.41
C ALA A 159 -23.08 -0.61 -6.93
N GLU A 160 -24.09 -0.31 -6.11
CA GLU A 160 -25.50 -0.43 -6.49
C GLU A 160 -25.99 0.74 -7.37
N LEU A 161 -25.51 1.95 -7.07
CA LEU A 161 -25.78 3.18 -7.79
C LEU A 161 -24.57 4.10 -7.62
N GLY A 162 -23.88 4.45 -8.71
CA GLY A 162 -22.63 5.21 -8.68
C GLY A 162 -21.46 4.46 -9.34
N CYS A 163 -20.24 4.89 -9.05
CA CYS A 163 -19.02 4.26 -9.56
C CYS A 163 -18.26 3.52 -8.45
N CYS A 164 -17.48 2.50 -8.81
CA CYS A 164 -16.61 1.84 -7.83
C CYS A 164 -15.50 2.80 -7.41
N PHE A 165 -14.84 3.43 -8.39
CA PHE A 165 -13.72 4.33 -8.17
C PHE A 165 -13.91 5.67 -8.87
N LEU A 166 -13.78 6.75 -8.10
CA LEU A 166 -13.72 8.12 -8.60
C LEU A 166 -12.30 8.66 -8.44
N HIS A 167 -11.60 8.84 -9.56
CA HIS A 167 -10.25 9.37 -9.61
C HIS A 167 -10.25 10.88 -9.92
N ARG A 168 -9.66 11.69 -9.03
CA ARG A 168 -9.55 13.14 -9.18
C ARG A 168 -8.13 13.66 -9.32
N SER A 169 -7.13 12.99 -8.74
CA SER A 169 -5.72 13.38 -8.86
C SER A 169 -4.77 12.27 -8.43
N GLY A 170 -3.51 12.38 -8.86
CA GLY A 170 -2.44 11.41 -8.61
C GLY A 170 -2.45 10.24 -9.59
N ARG A 171 -1.74 9.17 -9.24
CA ARG A 171 -1.83 7.90 -9.97
C ARG A 171 -2.65 6.86 -9.22
N LEU A 172 -3.68 6.32 -9.86
CA LEU A 172 -4.45 5.20 -9.34
C LEU A 172 -4.01 3.90 -10.04
N ILE A 173 -3.49 2.95 -9.28
CA ILE A 173 -3.11 1.62 -9.79
C ILE A 173 -4.12 0.60 -9.27
N ILE A 174 -4.80 -0.09 -10.18
CA ILE A 174 -5.81 -1.11 -9.88
C ILE A 174 -5.29 -2.45 -10.40
N GLU A 175 -5.04 -3.39 -9.50
CA GLU A 175 -4.38 -4.65 -9.85
C GLU A 175 -5.09 -5.87 -9.26
N GLY A 176 -5.55 -6.79 -10.10
CA GLY A 176 -6.15 -8.04 -9.63
C GLY A 176 -7.47 -7.84 -8.88
N CYS A 177 -8.23 -6.79 -9.22
CA CYS A 177 -9.51 -6.49 -8.56
C CYS A 177 -10.70 -7.00 -9.38
N VAL A 178 -11.89 -6.98 -8.78
CA VAL A 178 -13.17 -7.13 -9.48
C VAL A 178 -14.02 -5.89 -9.20
N LEU A 179 -14.45 -5.20 -10.26
CA LEU A 179 -15.32 -4.04 -10.15
C LEU A 179 -16.69 -4.40 -10.69
N GLN A 180 -17.72 -4.31 -9.85
CA GLN A 180 -19.07 -4.75 -10.17
C GLN A 180 -20.03 -3.57 -9.96
N CYS A 181 -20.64 -3.11 -11.04
CA CYS A 181 -21.84 -2.27 -10.96
C CYS A 181 -23.05 -3.19 -11.03
N GLU A 182 -23.93 -3.15 -10.02
CA GLU A 182 -25.14 -3.99 -10.02
C GLU A 182 -26.14 -3.54 -11.08
N ASP A 183 -26.89 -4.50 -11.61
CA ASP A 183 -27.92 -4.25 -12.62
C ASP A 183 -29.03 -3.34 -12.07
N ASN A 184 -29.27 -2.22 -12.73
CA ASN A 184 -30.16 -1.15 -12.33
C ASN A 184 -30.80 -0.52 -13.58
N PRO A 185 -32.07 -0.08 -13.54
CA PRO A 185 -32.67 0.66 -14.66
C PRO A 185 -31.87 1.89 -15.11
N LEU A 186 -30.94 2.38 -14.27
CA LEU A 186 -30.03 3.50 -14.56
C LEU A 186 -28.61 3.06 -14.94
N ASP A 187 -28.40 1.81 -15.36
CA ASP A 187 -27.06 1.27 -15.71
C ASP A 187 -26.33 2.03 -16.80
N PHE A 188 -27.07 2.70 -17.68
CA PHE A 188 -26.48 3.56 -18.70
C PHE A 188 -25.70 4.76 -18.11
N LEU A 189 -25.87 5.05 -16.81
CA LEU A 189 -25.17 6.08 -16.06
C LEU A 189 -24.06 5.52 -15.14
N SER A 190 -23.99 4.20 -14.95
CA SER A 190 -22.99 3.59 -14.09
C SER A 190 -21.71 3.27 -14.88
N TYR A 191 -20.59 3.73 -14.34
CA TYR A 191 -19.26 3.50 -14.87
C TYR A 191 -18.40 3.00 -13.71
N PRO A 192 -17.84 1.78 -13.76
CA PRO A 192 -17.05 1.24 -12.65
C PRO A 192 -15.88 2.15 -12.27
N ILE A 193 -15.21 2.75 -13.25
CA ILE A 193 -14.14 3.73 -13.04
C ILE A 193 -14.51 5.05 -13.68
N MET A 194 -14.48 6.13 -12.91
CA MET A 194 -14.65 7.50 -13.38
C MET A 194 -13.38 8.29 -13.08
N SER A 195 -12.82 8.97 -14.09
CA SER A 195 -11.72 9.90 -13.89
C SER A 195 -12.12 11.31 -14.29
N THR A 196 -12.13 12.20 -13.31
CA THR A 196 -12.36 13.65 -13.51
C THR A 196 -11.09 14.46 -13.30
N ALA A 197 -9.95 13.79 -13.17
CA ALA A 197 -8.64 14.43 -13.10
C ALA A 197 -8.42 15.31 -14.34
N LYS A 198 -7.97 16.53 -14.11
CA LYS A 198 -7.59 17.49 -15.15
C LYS A 198 -6.07 17.49 -15.21
N SER A 199 -5.49 17.53 -16.41
CA SER A 199 -4.05 17.77 -16.55
C SER A 199 -3.66 18.95 -15.67
N SER A 200 -2.70 18.73 -14.78
CA SER A 200 -2.19 19.74 -13.87
C SER A 200 -1.36 20.74 -14.66
N CYS A 201 -2.01 21.63 -15.41
CA CYS A 201 -1.40 22.84 -15.94
C CYS A 201 -1.41 23.95 -14.88
N ASP A 202 -0.92 23.67 -13.68
CA ASP A 202 -0.60 24.73 -12.73
C ASP A 202 0.80 25.25 -13.07
N ALA A 203 0.84 26.50 -13.50
CA ALA A 203 1.99 27.25 -14.02
C ALA A 203 3.14 27.47 -13.02
N PHE A 204 3.30 26.63 -12.00
CA PHE A 204 4.40 26.71 -11.02
C PHE A 204 4.78 25.38 -10.35
N ALA A 205 4.52 24.22 -10.98
CA ALA A 205 4.95 22.94 -10.45
C ALA A 205 6.42 22.65 -10.82
N SER A 206 7.29 22.74 -9.81
CA SER A 206 8.68 22.28 -9.67
C SER A 206 9.30 21.46 -10.82
N THR A 207 10.56 21.78 -11.14
CA THR A 207 11.52 21.13 -12.06
C THR A 207 11.80 19.62 -11.80
N LEU A 208 11.04 18.98 -10.94
CA LEU A 208 11.04 17.53 -10.75
C LEU A 208 9.86 16.97 -11.52
N LYS A 209 10.16 16.20 -12.59
CA LYS A 209 9.24 15.49 -13.49
C LYS A 209 8.03 14.91 -12.72
N GLY A 210 7.02 15.75 -12.53
CA GLY A 210 5.87 15.48 -11.69
C GLY A 210 5.04 14.41 -12.35
N SER A 211 4.76 13.34 -11.60
CA SER A 211 3.99 12.21 -12.08
C SER A 211 2.59 12.65 -12.48
N ALA A 212 2.35 12.85 -13.78
CA ALA A 212 1.04 13.21 -14.34
C ALA A 212 -0.10 12.33 -13.80
N ASP A 213 -1.30 12.91 -13.73
CA ASP A 213 -2.48 12.17 -13.30
C ASP A 213 -2.76 10.98 -14.22
N GLY A 214 -3.24 9.86 -13.66
CA GLY A 214 -3.59 8.72 -14.48
C GLY A 214 -4.08 7.49 -13.72
N VAL A 215 -4.74 6.59 -14.45
CA VAL A 215 -5.23 5.31 -13.93
C VAL A 215 -4.57 4.18 -14.70
N THR A 216 -3.98 3.22 -14.00
CA THR A 216 -3.45 1.99 -14.59
C THR A 216 -4.28 0.82 -14.08
N VAL A 217 -4.80 0.01 -15.00
CA VAL A 217 -5.58 -1.19 -14.68
C VAL A 217 -4.85 -2.41 -15.20
N ALA A 218 -4.70 -3.43 -14.36
CA ALA A 218 -4.03 -4.67 -14.72
C ALA A 218 -4.70 -5.89 -14.07
N ARG A 219 -4.96 -6.94 -14.85
CA ARG A 219 -5.57 -8.19 -14.36
C ARG A 219 -6.90 -7.96 -13.61
N THR A 220 -7.68 -6.98 -14.03
CA THR A 220 -8.92 -6.59 -13.32
C THR A 220 -10.14 -7.08 -14.10
N ARG A 221 -11.12 -7.65 -13.40
CA ARG A 221 -12.44 -7.97 -13.95
C ARG A 221 -13.35 -6.76 -13.79
N ILE A 222 -14.11 -6.45 -14.82
CA ILE A 222 -15.06 -5.33 -14.81
C ILE A 222 -16.39 -5.88 -15.31
N GLU A 223 -17.42 -5.76 -14.48
CA GLU A 223 -18.73 -6.37 -14.68
C GLU A 223 -19.83 -5.32 -14.42
N GLY A 224 -20.84 -5.30 -15.28
CA GLY A 224 -21.90 -4.30 -15.25
C GLY A 224 -21.49 -2.91 -15.74
N GLY A 225 -22.47 -1.99 -15.73
CA GLY A 225 -22.33 -0.61 -16.20
C GLY A 225 -22.29 -0.43 -17.71
N ALA A 226 -22.45 0.83 -18.14
CA ALA A 226 -22.53 1.19 -19.57
C ALA A 226 -21.20 1.02 -20.30
N LYS A 227 -20.11 1.43 -19.64
CA LYS A 227 -18.71 1.32 -20.10
C LYS A 227 -17.80 1.10 -18.90
N ALA A 228 -16.68 0.43 -19.12
CA ALA A 228 -15.70 0.14 -18.07
C ALA A 228 -15.09 1.40 -17.43
N VAL A 229 -14.86 2.44 -18.23
CA VAL A 229 -14.22 3.68 -17.79
C VAL A 229 -14.89 4.87 -18.45
N TRP A 230 -15.05 5.94 -17.69
CA TRP A 230 -15.41 7.26 -18.19
C TRP A 230 -14.38 8.31 -17.78
N THR A 231 -14.05 9.22 -18.70
CA THR A 231 -13.14 10.35 -18.44
C THR A 231 -13.84 11.65 -18.82
N SER A 232 -13.76 12.67 -17.95
CA SER A 232 -14.22 14.04 -18.26
C SER A 232 -13.11 15.08 -18.39
N GLY A 233 -11.86 14.69 -18.09
CA GLY A 233 -10.70 15.54 -18.23
C GLY A 233 -9.97 15.36 -19.56
N SER A 234 -8.70 15.78 -19.58
CA SER A 234 -7.77 15.62 -20.70
C SER A 234 -7.17 14.21 -20.80
N LEU A 235 -7.53 13.31 -19.89
CA LEU A 235 -7.00 11.95 -19.87
C LEU A 235 -7.73 11.08 -20.89
N VAL A 236 -6.95 10.32 -21.66
CA VAL A 236 -7.41 9.43 -22.71
C VAL A 236 -7.10 7.98 -22.35
N LEU A 237 -8.01 7.08 -22.75
CA LEU A 237 -7.81 5.65 -22.63
C LEU A 237 -6.79 5.18 -23.68
N GLN A 238 -5.77 4.45 -23.25
CA GLN A 238 -4.68 3.94 -24.07
C GLN A 238 -4.21 2.55 -23.61
N SER A 239 -3.38 1.90 -24.42
CA SER A 239 -2.76 0.60 -24.10
C SER A 239 -3.75 -0.49 -23.70
N VAL A 240 -4.92 -0.53 -24.36
CA VAL A 240 -6.02 -1.44 -24.01
C VAL A 240 -5.73 -2.87 -24.48
N ARG A 241 -5.86 -3.82 -23.55
CA ARG A 241 -5.80 -5.26 -23.79
C ARG A 241 -6.87 -5.96 -22.95
N ALA A 242 -7.56 -6.91 -23.55
CA ALA A 242 -8.46 -7.82 -22.85
C ALA A 242 -8.01 -9.26 -23.09
N ILE A 243 -8.02 -10.09 -22.04
CA ILE A 243 -7.78 -11.53 -22.13
C ILE A 243 -9.05 -12.26 -21.72
N TYR A 244 -9.55 -13.09 -22.63
CA TYR A 244 -10.71 -13.94 -22.42
C TYR A 244 -10.27 -15.26 -21.81
N SER A 245 -10.74 -15.54 -20.61
CA SER A 245 -10.66 -16.88 -20.02
C SER A 245 -12.00 -17.60 -20.18
N ARG A 246 -12.07 -18.88 -19.81
CA ARG A 246 -13.33 -19.65 -19.88
C ARG A 246 -14.44 -19.10 -19.00
N ARG A 247 -14.12 -18.34 -17.94
CA ARG A 247 -15.08 -17.90 -16.90
C ARG A 247 -15.18 -16.39 -16.73
N ALA A 248 -14.23 -15.62 -17.25
CA ALA A 248 -14.16 -14.18 -17.05
C ALA A 248 -13.27 -13.49 -18.10
N ILE A 249 -13.47 -12.19 -18.27
CA ILE A 249 -12.61 -11.30 -19.08
C ILE A 249 -11.77 -10.47 -18.12
N PHE A 250 -10.46 -10.43 -18.38
CA PHE A 250 -9.53 -9.60 -17.62
C PHE A 250 -9.06 -8.43 -18.48
N PHE A 251 -9.00 -7.25 -17.88
CA PHE A 251 -8.62 -6.00 -18.55
C PHE A 251 -7.25 -5.50 -18.10
N TRP A 252 -6.53 -4.95 -19.07
CA TRP A 252 -5.35 -4.12 -18.90
C TRP A 252 -5.53 -2.87 -19.74
N PHE A 253 -5.35 -1.71 -19.14
CA PHE A 253 -5.34 -0.44 -19.88
C PHE A 253 -4.76 0.66 -19.01
N GLU A 254 -4.47 1.77 -19.66
CA GLU A 254 -4.04 3.00 -19.00
C GLU A 254 -4.96 4.15 -19.37
N VAL A 255 -5.14 5.06 -18.45
CA VAL A 255 -5.81 6.34 -18.63
C VAL A 255 -4.77 7.39 -18.27
N GLY A 256 -4.34 8.18 -19.23
CA GLY A 256 -3.26 9.14 -19.02
C GLY A 256 -3.38 10.31 -19.97
N GLU A 257 -2.48 11.28 -19.83
CA GLU A 257 -2.40 12.38 -20.78
C GLU A 257 -2.04 11.84 -22.17
N MET A 258 -2.72 12.39 -23.19
CA MET A 258 -2.41 12.06 -24.57
C MET A 258 -0.99 12.53 -24.89
N VAL A 259 -0.07 11.58 -25.08
CA VAL A 259 1.26 11.91 -25.60
C VAL A 259 1.13 12.10 -27.10
N PRO A 260 1.35 13.31 -27.66
CA PRO A 260 1.32 13.49 -29.10
C PRO A 260 2.40 12.62 -29.74
N THR A 261 2.00 11.80 -30.70
CA THR A 261 2.93 11.03 -31.53
C THR A 261 3.81 12.01 -32.32
N PRO A 262 5.13 11.77 -32.43
CA PRO A 262 6.04 12.63 -33.18
C PRO A 262 5.74 12.68 -34.67
#